data_AF-I3C1T6-F1
#
_entry.id   AF-I3C1T6-F1
#
_cell.length_a   1.000
_cell.length_b   1.000
_cell.length_c   1.000
_cell.angle_alpha   90.00
_cell.angle_beta   90.00
_cell.angle_gamma   90.00
#
_symmetry.space_group_name_H-M   'P 1'
#
loop_
_entity.id
_entity.type
_entity.pdbx_description
1 polymer ?
#
loop_
_entity_poly.entity_id
_entity_poly.type
_entity_poly.pdbx_seq_one_letter_code
_entity_poly.pdbx_strand_id
1 'polypeptide(L)'
;MKLLVKIKNKLIQLFQKKKQLEYETTQYVFSDRQRIDGSSTISFFVNNLEPEVSVTRTFKSVDETVNWLMDNNEFRRMLFSNLFPASNTVNHGCGVKEPITIANKMPGDIDILVYENEMPENAIGIECKIVKSESLENQPPKINKVSSLQKKGTQQANGYAEIGFSKVYLLIILLDDGRNYKSPNIMFRTKPSECLNELYGFDWNTKMNDDIGIIYAHVNQFTSNHINKTKGLGLRIV
;
A
#
# COMPACT_ATOMS: atom_id res chain seq x y z
N MET A 1 -30.18 -38.50 11.26
CA MET A 1 -28.75 -38.30 10.92
C MET A 1 -28.40 -36.92 10.32
N LYS A 2 -29.17 -36.37 9.37
CA LYS A 2 -28.83 -35.08 8.69
C LYS A 2 -28.82 -33.84 9.60
N LEU A 3 -29.64 -33.83 10.65
CA LEU A 3 -29.75 -32.70 11.59
C LEU A 3 -28.52 -32.58 12.50
N LEU A 4 -28.01 -33.70 13.00
CA LEU A 4 -26.79 -33.77 13.83
C LEU A 4 -25.55 -33.34 13.05
N VAL A 5 -25.46 -33.67 11.75
CA VAL A 5 -24.37 -33.22 10.87
C VAL A 5 -24.43 -31.71 10.64
N LYS A 6 -25.63 -31.14 10.45
CA LYS A 6 -25.80 -29.68 10.35
C LYS A 6 -25.40 -28.94 11.62
N ILE A 7 -25.77 -29.48 12.79
CA ILE A 7 -25.42 -28.89 14.09
C ILE A 7 -23.90 -28.99 14.32
N LYS A 8 -23.30 -30.14 14.02
CA LYS A 8 -21.85 -30.35 14.10
C LYS A 8 -21.08 -29.41 13.17
N ASN A 9 -21.55 -29.20 11.93
CA ASN A 9 -20.94 -28.27 10.99
C ASN A 9 -21.08 -26.80 11.42
N LYS A 10 -22.22 -26.40 12.00
CA LYS A 10 -22.40 -25.06 12.59
C LYS A 10 -21.48 -24.84 13.79
N LEU A 11 -21.32 -25.86 14.65
CA LEU A 11 -20.41 -25.80 15.79
C LEU A 11 -18.95 -25.74 15.34
N ILE A 12 -18.54 -26.51 14.32
CA ILE A 12 -17.19 -26.42 13.75
C ILE A 12 -16.93 -25.03 13.16
N GLN A 13 -17.91 -24.40 12.50
CA GLN A 13 -17.81 -23.01 12.03
C GLN A 13 -17.75 -21.97 13.16
N LEU A 14 -18.37 -22.24 14.31
CA LEU A 14 -18.30 -21.39 15.51
C LEU A 14 -16.97 -21.53 16.27
N PHE A 15 -16.38 -22.75 16.29
CA PHE A 15 -15.12 -23.05 16.97
C PHE A 15 -13.88 -22.85 16.10
N GLN A 16 -14.03 -22.80 14.79
CA GLN A 16 -13.08 -22.10 13.93
C GLN A 16 -13.23 -20.61 14.26
N LYS A 17 -12.59 -20.17 15.35
CA LYS A 17 -12.08 -18.79 15.42
C LYS A 17 -11.43 -18.57 14.07
N LYS A 18 -12.06 -17.79 13.19
CA LYS A 18 -11.45 -17.31 11.94
C LYS A 18 -10.07 -16.89 12.38
N LYS A 19 -9.04 -17.65 11.97
CA LYS A 19 -7.65 -17.33 12.32
C LYS A 19 -7.51 -15.89 11.87
N GLN A 20 -7.33 -14.99 12.83
CA GLN A 20 -7.20 -13.57 12.52
C GLN A 20 -6.07 -13.53 11.49
N LEU A 21 -6.33 -12.97 10.29
CA LEU A 21 -5.28 -12.86 9.29
C LEU A 21 -4.20 -12.00 9.94
N GLU A 22 -3.14 -12.66 10.40
CA GLU A 22 -1.93 -11.98 10.83
C GLU A 22 -1.38 -11.35 9.56
N TYR A 23 -1.45 -10.03 9.51
CA TYR A 23 -0.99 -9.26 8.37
C TYR A 23 0.53 -9.19 8.43
N GLU A 24 1.18 -10.20 7.85
CA GLU A 24 2.63 -10.21 7.67
C GLU A 24 2.98 -9.12 6.65
N THR A 25 3.51 -8.00 7.15
CA THR A 25 4.23 -7.07 6.29
C THR A 25 5.59 -7.70 5.98
N THR A 26 5.91 -7.88 4.71
CA THR A 26 7.19 -8.49 4.30
C THR A 26 8.37 -7.63 4.73
N GLN A 27 8.25 -6.30 4.64
CA GLN A 27 9.27 -5.34 5.08
C GLN A 27 8.62 -4.08 5.63
N TYR A 28 9.14 -3.53 6.74
CA TYR A 28 8.66 -2.26 7.32
C TYR A 28 9.83 -1.37 7.76
N VAL A 29 9.80 -0.10 7.37
CA VAL A 29 10.82 0.91 7.71
C VAL A 29 10.17 2.09 8.43
N PHE A 30 10.76 2.50 9.55
CA PHE A 30 10.44 3.75 10.23
C PHE A 30 11.53 4.77 9.92
N SER A 31 11.13 6.01 9.63
CA SER A 31 12.05 7.12 9.39
C SER A 31 11.66 8.31 10.23
N ASP A 32 12.65 8.96 10.81
CA ASP A 32 12.51 10.26 11.46
C ASP A 32 13.66 11.17 11.03
N ARG A 33 13.33 12.32 10.47
CA ARG A 33 14.28 13.30 9.93
C ARG A 33 14.23 14.54 10.80
N GLN A 34 15.27 14.71 11.61
CA GLN A 34 15.47 15.88 12.45
C GLN A 34 16.69 16.65 12.00
N ARG A 35 16.61 17.98 12.06
CA ARG A 35 17.74 18.84 11.79
C ARG A 35 18.68 18.78 13.00
N ILE A 36 19.94 18.46 12.76
CA ILE A 36 20.99 18.53 13.79
C ILE A 36 21.55 19.95 13.74
N ASP A 37 21.32 20.73 14.80
CA ASP A 37 21.80 22.11 14.93
C ASP A 37 22.84 22.28 16.05
N GLY A 38 23.29 21.19 16.66
CA GLY A 38 24.31 21.16 17.71
C GLY A 38 23.84 21.63 19.08
N SER A 39 22.57 22.04 19.22
CA SER A 39 22.03 22.59 20.46
C SER A 39 21.13 21.64 21.26
N SER A 40 20.85 20.44 20.74
CA SER A 40 19.69 19.66 21.16
C SER A 40 19.95 18.16 21.38
N THR A 41 19.26 17.61 22.38
CA THR A 41 19.13 16.17 22.65
C THR A 41 18.30 15.53 21.54
N ILE A 42 18.87 14.55 20.82
CA ILE A 42 18.14 13.81 19.77
C ILE A 42 17.07 12.94 20.42
N SER A 43 15.81 13.19 20.11
CA SER A 43 14.67 12.43 20.62
C SER A 43 13.83 11.94 19.45
N PHE A 44 13.73 10.64 19.23
CA PHE A 44 13.02 10.10 18.07
C PHE A 44 11.50 10.11 18.23
N PHE A 45 10.81 10.33 17.11
CA PHE A 45 9.35 10.18 16.95
C PHE A 45 8.53 11.07 17.89
N VAL A 46 9.02 12.26 18.19
CA VAL A 46 8.34 13.22 19.07
C VAL A 46 7.17 13.88 18.34
N ASN A 47 6.07 14.08 19.05
CA ASN A 47 4.93 14.84 18.55
C ASN A 47 5.17 16.35 18.70
N ASN A 48 4.95 17.11 17.64
CA ASN A 48 4.71 18.55 17.71
C ASN A 48 3.46 18.86 18.54
N LEU A 49 3.52 19.99 19.25
CA LEU A 49 2.38 20.58 19.97
C LEU A 49 1.24 20.94 19.01
N GLU A 50 1.59 21.49 17.84
CA GLU A 50 0.67 21.78 16.75
C GLU A 50 0.83 20.74 15.64
N PRO A 51 -0.17 19.88 15.40
CA PRO A 51 -0.09 18.86 14.36
C PRO A 51 -0.01 19.45 12.96
N GLU A 52 0.92 18.93 12.15
CA GLU A 52 1.03 19.28 10.74
C GLU A 52 -0.08 18.60 9.90
N VAL A 53 -0.12 18.84 8.59
CA VAL A 53 -1.18 18.28 7.73
C VAL A 53 -1.18 16.74 7.74
N SER A 54 -2.38 16.16 7.67
CA SER A 54 -2.61 14.71 7.57
C SER A 54 -2.10 14.15 6.25
N VAL A 55 -1.48 12.97 6.28
CA VAL A 55 -1.07 12.22 5.08
C VAL A 55 -2.25 11.95 4.13
N THR A 56 -3.47 11.80 4.64
CA THR A 56 -4.66 11.62 3.79
C THR A 56 -5.03 12.88 3.02
N ARG A 57 -4.47 14.05 3.38
CA ARG A 57 -4.71 15.36 2.78
C ARG A 57 -3.46 16.00 2.18
N THR A 58 -2.28 15.42 2.39
CA THR A 58 -1.01 15.92 1.85
C THR A 58 -0.99 15.89 0.32
N PHE A 59 -1.45 14.79 -0.28
CA PHE A 59 -1.40 14.60 -1.74
C PHE A 59 -2.75 14.84 -2.41
N LYS A 60 -2.74 15.55 -3.53
CA LYS A 60 -3.90 15.93 -4.33
C LYS A 60 -4.31 14.84 -5.34
N SER A 61 -3.37 14.05 -5.82
CA SER A 61 -3.61 13.01 -6.84
C SER A 61 -2.90 11.68 -6.54
N VAL A 62 -3.23 10.65 -7.35
CA VAL A 62 -2.51 9.38 -7.33
C VAL A 62 -1.07 9.58 -7.78
N ASP A 63 -0.87 10.27 -8.89
CA ASP A 63 0.45 10.56 -9.47
C ASP A 63 1.38 11.26 -8.48
N GLU A 64 0.86 12.25 -7.72
CA GLU A 64 1.65 12.95 -6.71
C GLU A 64 2.09 11.99 -5.58
N THR A 65 1.22 11.07 -5.18
CA THR A 65 1.53 10.06 -4.15
C THR A 65 2.52 9.03 -4.68
N VAL A 66 2.35 8.59 -5.92
CA VAL A 66 3.23 7.62 -6.61
C VAL A 66 4.63 8.21 -6.78
N ASN A 67 4.73 9.44 -7.29
CA ASN A 67 6.02 10.13 -7.42
C ASN A 67 6.69 10.31 -6.05
N TRP A 68 5.94 10.72 -5.02
CA TRP A 68 6.49 10.84 -3.67
C TRP A 68 7.02 9.51 -3.12
N LEU A 69 6.32 8.39 -3.38
CA LEU A 69 6.76 7.05 -2.99
C LEU A 69 8.01 6.62 -3.76
N MET A 70 8.04 6.82 -5.08
CA MET A 70 9.16 6.42 -5.93
C MET A 70 10.40 7.32 -5.73
N ASP A 71 10.23 8.57 -5.32
CA ASP A 71 11.33 9.43 -4.88
C ASP A 71 11.93 8.98 -3.53
N ASN A 72 11.23 8.10 -2.80
CA ASN A 72 11.72 7.55 -1.55
C ASN A 72 12.66 6.35 -1.80
N ASN A 73 13.95 6.53 -1.50
CA ASN A 73 14.96 5.49 -1.66
C ASN A 73 14.66 4.19 -0.90
N GLU A 74 14.11 4.28 0.32
CA GLU A 74 13.78 3.09 1.12
C GLU A 74 12.66 2.31 0.45
N PHE A 75 11.59 2.99 0.01
CA PHE A 75 10.50 2.36 -0.71
C PHE A 75 10.97 1.72 -2.02
N ARG A 76 11.76 2.44 -2.85
CA ARG A 76 12.33 1.87 -4.09
C ARG A 76 13.16 0.63 -3.80
N ARG A 77 14.02 0.67 -2.78
CA ARG A 77 14.84 -0.48 -2.40
C ARG A 77 13.96 -1.67 -2.00
N MET A 78 12.95 -1.45 -1.17
CA MET A 78 11.99 -2.49 -0.78
C MET A 78 11.28 -3.07 -2.01
N LEU A 79 10.75 -2.22 -2.89
CA LEU A 79 10.03 -2.66 -4.08
C LEU A 79 10.94 -3.43 -5.05
N PHE A 80 12.07 -2.86 -5.43
CA PHE A 80 12.96 -3.43 -6.45
C PHE A 80 13.63 -4.72 -5.97
N SER A 81 14.04 -4.82 -4.71
CA SER A 81 14.64 -6.05 -4.18
C SER A 81 13.66 -7.22 -4.14
N ASN A 82 12.35 -6.98 -4.12
CA ASN A 82 11.36 -8.04 -4.21
C ASN A 82 10.97 -8.37 -5.66
N LEU A 83 10.91 -7.37 -6.54
CA LEU A 83 10.56 -7.59 -7.95
C LEU A 83 11.73 -8.17 -8.77
N PHE A 84 12.95 -7.74 -8.46
CA PHE A 84 14.19 -8.10 -9.16
C PHE A 84 15.31 -8.42 -8.14
N PRO A 85 15.20 -9.52 -7.38
CA PRO A 85 16.11 -9.82 -6.27
C PRO A 85 17.58 -10.02 -6.67
N ALA A 86 17.84 -10.37 -7.94
CA ALA A 86 19.19 -10.57 -8.47
C ALA A 86 19.75 -9.34 -9.21
N SER A 87 18.95 -8.28 -9.38
CA SER A 87 19.31 -7.13 -10.20
C SER A 87 19.80 -5.95 -9.37
N ASN A 88 20.87 -5.31 -9.83
CA ASN A 88 21.39 -4.07 -9.27
C ASN A 88 21.12 -2.87 -10.18
N THR A 89 20.50 -3.09 -11.34
CA THR A 89 20.33 -2.09 -12.40
C THR A 89 18.86 -2.00 -12.79
N VAL A 90 18.04 -1.57 -11.84
CA VAL A 90 16.59 -1.42 -12.02
C VAL A 90 16.26 0.05 -12.28
N ASN A 91 15.59 0.31 -13.40
CA ASN A 91 15.07 1.61 -13.77
C ASN A 91 13.56 1.67 -13.56
N HIS A 92 13.02 2.88 -13.47
CA HIS A 92 11.58 3.08 -13.39
C HIS A 92 11.14 4.37 -14.09
N GLY A 93 9.86 4.44 -14.44
CA GLY A 93 9.16 5.65 -14.85
C GLY A 93 7.77 5.70 -14.24
N CYS A 94 7.29 6.91 -13.93
CA CYS A 94 5.95 7.13 -13.38
C CYS A 94 5.07 7.88 -14.38
N GLY A 95 3.80 7.50 -14.50
CA GLY A 95 2.86 8.14 -15.43
C GLY A 95 3.28 8.03 -16.90
N VAL A 96 3.81 6.87 -17.30
CA VAL A 96 4.34 6.64 -18.65
C VAL A 96 3.19 6.53 -19.64
N LYS A 97 3.32 7.20 -20.79
CA LYS A 97 2.29 7.30 -21.82
C LYS A 97 2.78 6.67 -23.12
N GLU A 98 2.83 7.47 -24.17
CA GLU A 98 3.35 7.09 -25.48
C GLU A 98 4.85 6.76 -25.39
N PRO A 99 5.34 5.79 -26.20
CA PRO A 99 4.60 5.05 -27.24
C PRO A 99 3.86 3.80 -26.73
N ILE A 100 3.83 3.56 -25.42
CA ILE A 100 3.32 2.29 -24.85
C ILE A 100 1.79 2.30 -24.78
N THR A 101 1.19 3.44 -24.42
CA THR A 101 -0.26 3.60 -24.34
C THR A 101 -0.80 4.39 -25.53
N ILE A 102 -2.07 4.19 -25.85
CA ILE A 102 -2.75 4.92 -26.92
C ILE A 102 -3.69 5.95 -26.28
N ALA A 103 -3.53 7.22 -26.65
CA ALA A 103 -4.37 8.30 -26.16
C ALA A 103 -5.87 7.96 -26.32
N ASN A 104 -6.64 8.19 -25.25
CA ASN A 104 -8.09 7.91 -25.17
C ASN A 104 -8.52 6.44 -25.30
N LYS A 105 -7.59 5.47 -25.17
CA LYS A 105 -7.92 4.06 -25.01
C LYS A 105 -7.55 3.56 -23.62
N MET A 106 -8.19 2.48 -23.19
CA MET A 106 -7.76 1.73 -22.02
C MET A 106 -6.73 0.67 -22.43
N PRO A 107 -5.76 0.36 -21.55
CA PRO A 107 -5.46 1.08 -20.31
C PRO A 107 -4.90 2.49 -20.58
N GLY A 108 -5.15 3.40 -19.63
CA GLY A 108 -4.63 4.77 -19.68
C GLY A 108 -3.14 4.81 -19.36
N ASP A 109 -2.66 5.92 -18.79
CA ASP A 109 -1.28 6.09 -18.35
C ASP A 109 -0.80 4.93 -17.47
N ILE A 110 0.46 4.51 -17.65
CA ILE A 110 1.12 3.51 -16.81
C ILE A 110 1.60 4.19 -15.54
N ASP A 111 0.96 3.90 -14.41
CA ASP A 111 1.25 4.58 -13.14
C ASP A 111 2.71 4.38 -12.72
N ILE A 112 3.22 3.14 -12.76
CA ILE A 112 4.64 2.82 -12.60
C ILE A 112 5.06 1.75 -13.62
N LEU A 113 6.15 2.04 -14.34
CA LEU A 113 6.89 1.09 -15.16
C LEU A 113 8.21 0.77 -14.46
N VAL A 114 8.55 -0.51 -14.29
CA VAL A 114 9.83 -0.95 -13.71
C VAL A 114 10.49 -1.96 -14.64
N TYR A 115 11.79 -1.84 -14.89
CA TYR A 115 12.51 -2.75 -15.78
C TYR A 115 13.99 -2.80 -15.45
N GLU A 116 14.65 -3.90 -15.79
CA GLU A 116 16.10 -4.03 -15.70
C GLU A 116 16.76 -3.35 -16.91
N ASN A 117 17.91 -2.70 -16.68
CA ASN A 117 18.69 -2.11 -17.76
C ASN A 117 19.03 -3.16 -18.82
N GLU A 118 18.89 -2.79 -20.09
CA GLU A 118 19.16 -3.68 -21.24
C GLU A 118 18.25 -4.92 -21.36
N MET A 119 17.23 -5.09 -20.48
CA MET A 119 16.24 -6.18 -20.55
C MET A 119 14.80 -5.65 -20.52
N PRO A 120 14.39 -4.84 -21.52
CA PRO A 120 13.04 -4.27 -21.57
C PRO A 120 11.92 -5.32 -21.66
N GLU A 121 12.22 -6.53 -22.12
CA GLU A 121 11.29 -7.66 -22.13
C GLU A 121 10.86 -8.10 -20.74
N ASN A 122 11.66 -7.80 -19.70
CA ASN A 122 11.34 -8.04 -18.30
C ASN A 122 10.55 -6.88 -17.66
N ALA A 123 10.03 -5.94 -18.46
CA ALA A 123 9.28 -4.82 -17.94
C ALA A 123 8.05 -5.27 -17.14
N ILE A 124 7.82 -4.61 -16.02
CA ILE A 124 6.71 -4.80 -15.11
C ILE A 124 5.87 -3.52 -15.11
N GLY A 125 4.58 -3.66 -15.43
CA GLY A 125 3.60 -2.60 -15.31
C GLY A 125 2.89 -2.67 -13.96
N ILE A 126 2.74 -1.54 -13.28
CA ILE A 126 2.06 -1.47 -11.98
C ILE A 126 0.98 -0.39 -12.04
N GLU A 127 -0.27 -0.79 -11.87
CA GLU A 127 -1.41 0.11 -11.70
C GLU A 127 -1.56 0.47 -10.22
N CYS A 128 -1.78 1.74 -9.91
CA CYS A 128 -1.82 2.26 -8.55
C CYS A 128 -3.23 2.69 -8.12
N LYS A 129 -3.57 2.39 -6.86
CA LYS A 129 -4.82 2.84 -6.24
C LYS A 129 -4.59 3.26 -4.80
N ILE A 130 -5.19 4.39 -4.43
CA ILE A 130 -5.06 4.94 -3.08
C ILE A 130 -6.30 4.64 -2.24
N VAL A 131 -6.05 4.12 -1.05
CA VAL A 131 -7.01 4.01 0.05
C VAL A 131 -6.56 4.96 1.16
N LYS A 132 -7.51 5.73 1.69
CA LYS A 132 -7.25 6.68 2.78
C LYS A 132 -7.91 6.16 4.05
N SER A 133 -7.12 6.07 5.11
CA SER A 133 -7.54 5.70 6.46
C SER A 133 -7.28 6.88 7.40
N GLU A 134 -8.34 7.38 8.02
CA GLU A 134 -8.28 8.51 8.94
C GLU A 134 -8.59 8.03 10.36
N SER A 135 -7.63 8.21 11.28
CA SER A 135 -7.89 8.09 12.71
C SER A 135 -8.57 9.34 13.24
N LEU A 136 -9.69 9.14 13.93
CA LEU A 136 -10.43 10.19 14.63
C LEU A 136 -10.33 9.93 16.12
N GLU A 137 -10.24 10.99 16.91
CA GLU A 137 -10.15 10.86 18.35
C GLU A 137 -11.40 10.16 18.91
N ASN A 138 -11.17 9.12 19.72
CA ASN A 138 -12.21 8.31 20.36
C ASN A 138 -13.25 7.69 19.40
N GLN A 139 -12.89 7.49 18.13
CA GLN A 139 -13.79 6.92 17.11
C GLN A 139 -13.12 5.81 16.32
N PRO A 140 -13.90 4.86 15.77
CA PRO A 140 -13.38 3.90 14.81
C PRO A 140 -12.79 4.60 13.58
N PRO A 141 -11.66 4.12 13.04
CA PRO A 141 -11.02 4.75 11.89
C PRO A 141 -11.86 4.61 10.63
N LYS A 142 -12.01 5.70 9.89
CA LYS A 142 -12.77 5.76 8.64
C LYS A 142 -11.89 5.33 7.46
N ILE A 143 -12.33 4.33 6.68
CA ILE A 143 -11.70 3.98 5.39
C ILE A 143 -12.56 4.49 4.26
N ASN A 144 -11.92 5.18 3.32
CA ASN A 144 -12.57 5.65 2.11
C ASN A 144 -12.12 4.83 0.89
N LYS A 145 -13.02 4.68 -0.08
CA LYS A 145 -12.77 4.16 -1.44
C LYS A 145 -12.51 2.65 -1.59
N VAL A 146 -12.75 1.81 -0.57
CA VAL A 146 -12.53 0.34 -0.70
C VAL A 146 -13.38 -0.28 -1.82
N SER A 147 -14.68 0.01 -1.87
CA SER A 147 -15.56 -0.54 -2.92
C SER A 147 -15.18 -0.06 -4.33
N SER A 148 -14.79 1.21 -4.46
CA SER A 148 -14.32 1.74 -5.76
C SER A 148 -12.98 1.12 -6.17
N LEU A 149 -12.09 0.82 -5.22
CA LEU A 149 -10.83 0.14 -5.47
C LEU A 149 -11.11 -1.25 -6.05
N GLN A 150 -11.97 -2.04 -5.40
CA GLN A 150 -12.29 -3.40 -5.83
C GLN A 150 -12.83 -3.45 -7.27
N LYS A 151 -13.69 -2.50 -7.65
CA LYS A 151 -14.25 -2.45 -9.01
C LYS A 151 -13.27 -1.88 -10.04
N LYS A 152 -12.72 -0.68 -9.79
CA LYS A 152 -11.90 0.04 -10.77
C LYS A 152 -10.48 -0.49 -10.87
N GLY A 153 -9.89 -0.89 -9.74
CA GLY A 153 -8.54 -1.48 -9.69
C GLY A 153 -8.47 -2.76 -10.52
N THR A 154 -9.43 -3.67 -10.33
CA THR A 154 -9.56 -4.90 -11.13
C THR A 154 -9.64 -4.60 -12.64
N GLN A 155 -10.51 -3.67 -13.05
CA GLN A 155 -10.70 -3.35 -14.47
C GLN A 155 -9.42 -2.77 -15.10
N GLN A 156 -8.72 -1.88 -14.40
CA GLN A 156 -7.53 -1.24 -14.93
C GLN A 156 -6.32 -2.18 -14.95
N ALA A 157 -6.13 -2.97 -13.89
CA ALA A 157 -5.06 -3.96 -13.83
C ALA A 157 -5.22 -5.03 -14.94
N ASN A 158 -6.44 -5.53 -15.17
CA ASN A 158 -6.71 -6.44 -16.29
C ASN A 158 -6.36 -5.79 -17.65
N GLY A 159 -6.63 -4.50 -17.82
CA GLY A 159 -6.24 -3.78 -19.03
C GLY A 159 -4.72 -3.73 -19.23
N TYR A 160 -3.93 -3.62 -18.15
CA TYR A 160 -2.46 -3.65 -18.24
C TYR A 160 -1.93 -5.00 -18.72
N ALA A 161 -2.60 -6.10 -18.37
CA ALA A 161 -2.20 -7.44 -18.82
C ALA A 161 -2.26 -7.58 -20.35
N GLU A 162 -3.04 -6.76 -21.04
CA GLU A 162 -3.15 -6.76 -22.51
C GLU A 162 -2.01 -6.01 -23.22
N ILE A 163 -1.18 -5.22 -22.50
CA ILE A 163 -0.08 -4.43 -23.09
C ILE A 163 1.13 -5.31 -23.45
N GLY A 164 1.32 -6.43 -22.75
CA GLY A 164 2.45 -7.34 -22.97
C GLY A 164 3.64 -7.17 -22.01
N PHE A 165 3.41 -6.62 -20.81
CA PHE A 165 4.41 -6.67 -19.74
C PHE A 165 4.72 -8.10 -19.32
N SER A 166 5.94 -8.37 -18.86
CA SER A 166 6.32 -9.67 -18.31
C SER A 166 5.51 -10.05 -17.07
N LYS A 167 5.18 -9.06 -16.25
CA LYS A 167 4.30 -9.15 -15.09
C LYS A 167 3.52 -7.86 -14.92
N VAL A 168 2.34 -7.97 -14.33
CA VAL A 168 1.50 -6.84 -13.96
C VAL A 168 1.17 -6.92 -12.48
N TYR A 169 1.16 -5.78 -11.81
CA TYR A 169 0.71 -5.69 -10.43
C TYR A 169 -0.35 -4.60 -10.24
N LEU A 170 -1.27 -4.86 -9.30
CA LEU A 170 -2.08 -3.80 -8.70
C LEU A 170 -1.44 -3.39 -7.37
N LEU A 171 -0.92 -2.16 -7.31
CA LEU A 171 -0.37 -1.55 -6.10
C LEU A 171 -1.44 -0.74 -5.36
N ILE A 172 -1.78 -1.21 -4.16
CA ILE A 172 -2.72 -0.57 -3.23
C ILE A 172 -1.92 0.22 -2.20
N ILE A 173 -2.00 1.54 -2.30
CA ILE A 173 -1.34 2.48 -1.39
C ILE A 173 -2.33 2.86 -0.29
N LEU A 174 -2.09 2.39 0.92
CA LEU A 174 -2.81 2.79 2.12
C LEU A 174 -2.13 4.00 2.76
N LEU A 175 -2.77 5.16 2.66
CA LEU A 175 -2.40 6.36 3.43
C LEU A 175 -3.13 6.30 4.78
N ASP A 176 -2.40 5.97 5.84
CA ASP A 176 -2.92 5.82 7.19
C ASP A 176 -2.49 7.00 8.07
N ASP A 177 -3.43 7.88 8.37
CA ASP A 177 -3.25 8.88 9.42
C ASP A 177 -3.47 8.22 10.77
N GLY A 178 -2.38 7.75 11.38
CA GLY A 178 -2.39 7.01 12.65
C GLY A 178 -2.18 7.84 13.91
N ARG A 179 -2.15 9.17 13.78
CA ARG A 179 -1.77 10.08 14.87
C ARG A 179 -2.66 9.97 16.10
N ASN A 180 -3.94 9.62 15.92
CA ASN A 180 -4.92 9.49 16.99
C ASN A 180 -5.11 8.05 17.49
N TYR A 181 -4.36 7.07 16.97
CA TYR A 181 -4.42 5.70 17.48
C TYR A 181 -3.82 5.62 18.89
N LYS A 182 -4.56 5.00 19.80
CA LYS A 182 -4.11 4.71 21.16
C LYS A 182 -3.29 3.42 21.14
N SER A 183 -1.98 3.56 20.89
CA SER A 183 -1.01 2.48 21.05
C SER A 183 0.09 2.91 22.02
N PRO A 184 0.52 2.04 22.96
CA PRO A 184 1.64 2.32 23.84
C PRO A 184 2.94 2.62 23.08
N ASN A 185 3.12 1.99 21.91
CA ASN A 185 4.27 2.22 21.05
C ASN A 185 3.88 3.13 19.88
N ILE A 186 4.52 4.30 19.82
CA ILE A 186 4.26 5.30 18.79
C ILE A 186 4.51 4.76 17.38
N MET A 187 5.51 3.89 17.19
CA MET A 187 5.79 3.24 15.90
C MET A 187 4.67 2.29 15.47
N PHE A 188 3.96 1.69 16.44
CA PHE A 188 2.83 0.80 16.19
C PHE A 188 1.48 1.50 16.35
N ARG A 189 1.43 2.83 16.26
CA ARG A 189 0.17 3.55 16.02
C ARG A 189 -0.25 3.33 14.58
N THR A 190 -0.85 2.17 14.35
CA THR A 190 -1.47 1.80 13.09
C THR A 190 -2.89 1.33 13.35
N LYS A 191 -3.67 1.32 12.29
CA LYS A 191 -5.05 0.86 12.31
C LYS A 191 -5.14 -0.61 12.78
N PRO A 192 -6.11 -0.94 13.64
CA PRO A 192 -6.38 -2.34 14.00
C PRO A 192 -6.70 -3.19 12.77
N SER A 193 -6.10 -4.38 12.74
CA SER A 193 -6.19 -5.39 11.68
C SER A 193 -7.62 -5.66 11.22
N GLU A 194 -8.56 -5.75 12.16
CA GLU A 194 -9.97 -6.06 11.91
C GLU A 194 -10.65 -5.05 10.98
N CYS A 195 -10.27 -3.78 11.08
CA CYS A 195 -10.86 -2.73 10.26
C CYS A 195 -10.28 -2.70 8.84
N LEU A 196 -9.17 -3.39 8.57
CA LEU A 196 -8.57 -3.51 7.22
C LEU A 196 -8.97 -4.81 6.51
N ASN A 197 -9.82 -5.64 7.12
CA ASN A 197 -10.30 -6.90 6.54
C ASN A 197 -10.97 -6.70 5.16
N GLU A 198 -11.68 -5.60 4.94
CA GLU A 198 -12.30 -5.33 3.63
C GLU A 198 -11.28 -5.04 2.53
N LEU A 199 -10.07 -4.59 2.90
CA LEU A 199 -9.00 -4.25 1.97
C LEU A 199 -8.09 -5.46 1.69
N TYR A 200 -7.63 -6.12 2.75
CA TYR A 200 -6.68 -7.23 2.63
C TYR A 200 -7.35 -8.60 2.51
N GLY A 201 -8.60 -8.73 2.98
CA GLY A 201 -9.38 -9.96 2.85
C GLY A 201 -10.22 -10.00 1.58
N PHE A 202 -10.02 -9.05 0.65
CA PHE A 202 -10.68 -9.10 -0.64
C PHE A 202 -10.10 -10.22 -1.50
N ASP A 203 -10.98 -11.02 -2.08
CA ASP A 203 -10.62 -12.15 -2.92
C ASP A 203 -10.31 -11.68 -4.34
N TRP A 204 -9.06 -11.25 -4.54
CA TRP A 204 -8.57 -10.79 -5.84
C TRP A 204 -8.58 -11.91 -6.89
N ASN A 205 -8.29 -13.14 -6.50
CA ASN A 205 -8.16 -14.29 -7.41
C ASN A 205 -9.47 -14.59 -8.16
N THR A 206 -10.64 -14.36 -7.55
CA THR A 206 -11.92 -14.58 -8.24
C THR A 206 -12.41 -13.39 -9.05
N LYS A 207 -11.67 -12.27 -9.05
CA LYS A 207 -12.10 -10.99 -9.63
C LYS A 207 -11.15 -10.44 -10.68
N MET A 208 -9.87 -10.77 -10.58
CA MET A 208 -8.80 -10.27 -11.44
C MET A 208 -8.11 -11.44 -12.14
N ASN A 209 -7.40 -11.18 -13.24
CA ASN A 209 -6.58 -12.19 -13.90
C ASN A 209 -5.56 -12.80 -12.91
N ASP A 210 -5.44 -14.12 -12.90
CA ASP A 210 -4.56 -14.89 -12.02
C ASP A 210 -3.07 -14.54 -12.19
N ASP A 211 -2.68 -14.01 -13.36
CA ASP A 211 -1.31 -13.59 -13.66
C ASP A 211 -0.94 -12.20 -13.10
N ILE A 212 -1.90 -11.50 -12.48
CA ILE A 212 -1.68 -10.18 -11.89
C ILE A 212 -1.44 -10.31 -10.39
N GLY A 213 -0.26 -9.88 -9.93
CA GLY A 213 0.09 -9.86 -8.51
C GLY A 213 -0.51 -8.67 -7.76
N ILE A 214 -0.56 -8.76 -6.43
CA ILE A 214 -1.02 -7.66 -5.58
C ILE A 214 0.14 -7.14 -4.74
N ILE A 215 0.31 -5.81 -4.73
CA ILE A 215 1.24 -5.15 -3.84
C ILE A 215 0.47 -4.24 -2.90
N TYR A 216 0.78 -4.30 -1.61
CA TYR A 216 0.29 -3.36 -0.62
C TYR A 216 1.44 -2.49 -0.12
N ALA A 217 1.31 -1.18 -0.32
CA ALA A 217 2.17 -0.19 0.30
C ALA A 217 1.43 0.48 1.45
N HIS A 218 1.98 0.45 2.65
CA HIS A 218 1.42 1.12 3.82
C HIS A 218 2.26 2.34 4.16
N VAL A 219 1.65 3.52 4.04
CA VAL A 219 2.26 4.80 4.40
C VAL A 219 1.58 5.28 5.68
N ASN A 220 2.32 5.23 6.78
CA ASN A 220 1.79 5.57 8.10
C ASN A 220 2.36 6.90 8.62
N GLN A 221 1.48 7.82 8.96
CA GLN A 221 1.79 9.00 9.77
C GLN A 221 1.41 8.73 11.23
N PHE A 222 2.38 8.31 12.02
CA PHE A 222 2.15 7.89 13.42
C PHE A 222 2.52 8.96 14.46
N THR A 223 3.10 10.08 14.03
CA THR A 223 3.37 11.29 14.85
C THR A 223 2.64 12.50 14.29
N SER A 224 2.48 13.55 15.08
CA SER A 224 1.92 14.83 14.63
C SER A 224 2.80 15.59 13.62
N ASN A 225 4.03 15.15 13.37
CA ASN A 225 4.90 15.66 12.30
C ASN A 225 4.39 15.30 10.90
N HIS A 226 4.76 16.10 9.90
CA HIS A 226 4.49 15.87 8.49
C HIS A 226 5.12 14.56 8.02
N ILE A 227 4.45 13.85 7.10
CA ILE A 227 4.91 12.56 6.54
C ILE A 227 6.30 12.64 5.85
N ASN A 228 6.74 13.85 5.49
CA ASN A 228 8.07 14.07 4.91
C ASN A 228 9.20 14.03 5.95
N LYS A 229 8.87 14.30 7.22
CA LYS A 229 9.79 14.31 8.34
C LYS A 229 9.79 12.95 9.05
N THR A 230 8.61 12.48 9.44
CA THR A 230 8.44 11.25 10.19
C THR A 230 7.41 10.36 9.49
N LYS A 231 7.78 9.11 9.19
CA LYS A 231 6.93 8.17 8.44
C LYS A 231 7.23 6.72 8.71
N GLY A 232 6.21 5.88 8.54
CA GLY A 232 6.32 4.44 8.44
C GLY A 232 6.01 4.01 7.02
N LEU A 233 6.81 3.10 6.48
CA LEU A 233 6.64 2.51 5.15
C LEU A 233 6.63 1.00 5.27
N GLY A 234 5.51 0.37 4.95
CA GLY A 234 5.36 -1.07 4.87
C GLY A 234 5.17 -1.54 3.42
N LEU A 235 5.73 -2.69 3.08
CA LEU A 235 5.52 -3.35 1.79
C LEU A 235 5.14 -4.82 2.01
N ARG A 236 4.10 -5.26 1.29
CA ARG A 236 3.72 -6.66 1.16
C ARG A 236 3.42 -6.96 -0.29
N ILE A 237 3.95 -8.06 -0.81
CA ILE A 237 3.66 -8.57 -2.16
C ILE A 237 2.98 -9.93 -1.97
N VAL A 238 1.89 -10.16 -2.71
CA VAL A 238 1.05 -11.35 -2.69
C VAL A 238 0.95 -11.92 -4.09
#